data_AF-A0BEF4-F1
#
_entry.id   AF-A0BEF4-F1
#
_cell.length_a   1.000
_cell.length_b   1.000
_cell.length_c   1.000
_cell.angle_alpha   90.00
_cell.angle_beta   90.00
_cell.angle_gamma   90.00
#
_symmetry.space_group_name_H-M   'P 1'
#
loop_
_entity.id
_entity.type
_entity.pdbx_description
1 polymer ?
#
loop_
_entity_poly.entity_id
_entity_poly.type
_entity_poly.pdbx_seq_one_letter_code
_entity_poly.pdbx_strand_id
1 'polypeptide(L)'
;MSKWTPIPKFTEGEQTPTKQISLYEEISHQIGKMDLNMEIEKQCVQILSSIQIPNSSQYAQAVIHIAMKQLNLEPVMANSKIQFLSSLIETQLNNSLPNLCKKLKMDNKATKACQIMLNTIRQLVNKLPKQIQNALAIKLASDIIYSQYGGINLTVISKHAQIPDAQLRSCLNRVKPFARTILQNYLSHFSTKKQQ
;
A
#
# COMPACT_ATOMS: atom_id res chain seq x y z
N MET A 1 11.24 -45.59 45.13
CA MET A 1 12.13 -44.42 44.94
C MET A 1 11.92 -43.88 43.53
N SER A 2 11.13 -42.81 43.38
CA SER A 2 10.81 -42.20 42.09
C SER A 2 12.03 -41.43 41.57
N LYS A 3 12.62 -41.91 40.47
CA LYS A 3 13.68 -41.20 39.74
C LYS A 3 13.10 -39.89 39.20
N TRP A 4 13.52 -38.77 39.78
CA TRP A 4 13.30 -37.45 39.19
C TRP A 4 14.08 -37.38 37.88
N THR A 5 13.39 -37.12 36.78
CA THR A 5 14.01 -36.72 35.52
C THR A 5 14.70 -35.36 35.71
N PRO A 6 15.95 -35.17 35.26
CA PRO A 6 16.63 -33.88 35.42
C PRO A 6 15.88 -32.79 34.65
N ILE A 7 15.58 -31.68 35.31
CA ILE A 7 15.10 -30.47 34.64
C ILE A 7 16.24 -29.97 33.74
N PRO A 8 16.01 -29.67 32.45
CA PRO A 8 17.03 -29.10 31.59
C PRO A 8 17.54 -27.81 32.21
N LYS A 9 18.85 -27.73 32.51
CA LYS A 9 19.48 -26.48 32.92
C LYS A 9 19.56 -25.60 31.67
N PHE A 10 18.69 -24.59 31.58
CA PHE A 10 18.83 -23.50 30.62
C PHE A 10 20.25 -22.95 30.75
N THR A 11 21.03 -23.01 29.67
CA THR A 11 22.36 -22.43 29.62
C THR A 11 22.20 -20.91 29.58
N GLU A 12 23.05 -20.16 30.31
CA GLU A 12 23.05 -18.68 30.37
C GLU A 12 23.36 -17.98 29.02
N GLY A 13 23.26 -18.69 27.90
CA GLY A 13 23.42 -18.20 26.53
C GLY A 13 22.20 -18.39 25.64
N GLU A 14 21.11 -19.04 26.10
CA GLU A 14 19.83 -19.04 25.38
C GLU A 14 19.18 -17.65 25.52
N GLN A 15 19.70 -16.69 24.75
CA GLN A 15 19.00 -15.45 24.48
C GLN A 15 17.68 -15.82 23.82
N THR A 16 16.57 -15.71 24.55
CA THR A 16 15.25 -15.60 23.94
C THR A 16 15.38 -14.61 22.77
N PRO A 17 14.97 -14.97 21.53
CA PRO A 17 15.07 -14.05 20.41
C PRO A 17 14.41 -12.75 20.83
N THR A 18 15.14 -11.65 20.72
CA THR A 18 14.64 -10.32 21.07
C THR A 18 13.30 -10.15 20.37
N LYS A 19 12.21 -10.01 21.16
CA LYS A 19 10.87 -9.79 20.61
C LYS A 19 10.98 -8.65 19.62
N GLN A 20 10.83 -8.93 18.33
CA GLN A 20 10.70 -7.88 17.33
C GLN A 20 9.36 -7.21 17.61
N ILE A 21 9.41 -6.09 18.32
CA ILE A 21 8.23 -5.25 18.56
C ILE A 21 7.63 -4.94 17.20
N SER A 22 6.36 -5.26 17.02
CA SER A 22 5.69 -4.98 15.77
C SER A 22 5.57 -3.47 15.56
N LEU A 23 5.54 -3.03 14.31
CA LEU A 23 5.39 -1.60 14.00
C LEU A 23 4.11 -1.01 14.62
N TYR A 24 3.06 -1.82 14.76
CA TYR A 24 1.82 -1.44 15.44
C TYR A 24 2.01 -1.21 16.95
N GLU A 25 2.70 -2.12 17.62
CA GLU A 25 3.03 -1.96 19.05
C GLU A 25 3.91 -0.74 19.29
N GLU A 26 4.90 -0.50 18.41
CA GLU A 26 5.77 0.67 18.49
C GLU A 26 4.98 1.97 18.28
N ILE A 27 4.04 2.02 17.32
CA ILE A 27 3.16 3.18 17.14
C ILE A 27 2.30 3.40 18.39
N SER A 28 1.68 2.35 18.92
CA SER A 28 0.82 2.44 20.10
C SER A 28 1.60 2.96 21.31
N HIS A 29 2.83 2.46 21.51
CA HIS A 29 3.74 2.92 22.54
C HIS A 29 4.12 4.41 22.37
N GLN A 30 4.45 4.85 21.15
CA GLN A 30 4.80 6.25 20.88
C GLN A 30 3.59 7.20 21.05
N ILE A 31 2.40 6.79 20.64
CA ILE A 31 1.15 7.54 20.85
C ILE A 31 0.88 7.73 22.34
N GLY A 32 1.00 6.66 23.14
CA GLY A 32 0.86 6.74 24.59
C GLY A 32 1.92 7.63 25.24
N LYS A 33 3.16 7.58 24.77
CA LYS A 33 4.25 8.44 25.26
C LYS A 33 4.03 9.92 24.96
N MET A 34 3.36 10.23 23.85
CA MET A 34 3.09 11.60 23.39
C MET A 34 1.71 12.12 23.84
N ASP A 35 0.96 11.33 24.61
CA ASP A 35 -0.42 11.64 25.05
C ASP A 35 -1.35 12.02 23.89
N LEU A 36 -1.27 11.24 22.80
CA LEU A 36 -2.02 11.47 21.57
C LEU A 36 -3.36 10.72 21.55
N ASN A 37 -4.36 11.31 20.90
CA ASN A 37 -5.72 10.74 20.83
C ASN A 37 -5.77 9.44 19.98
N MET A 38 -6.69 8.54 20.33
CA MET A 38 -7.00 7.29 19.63
C MET A 38 -7.38 7.49 18.14
N GLU A 39 -7.84 8.67 17.75
CA GLU A 39 -8.06 9.01 16.33
C GLU A 39 -6.77 8.96 15.51
N ILE A 40 -5.64 9.38 16.08
CA ILE A 40 -4.33 9.30 15.42
C ILE A 40 -3.92 7.84 15.25
N GLU A 41 -4.17 6.99 16.25
CA GLU A 41 -3.90 5.55 16.18
C GLU A 41 -4.69 4.89 15.05
N LYS A 42 -6.00 5.17 14.97
CA LYS A 42 -6.85 4.70 13.86
C LYS A 42 -6.30 5.13 12.50
N GLN A 43 -5.85 6.38 12.39
CA GLN A 43 -5.28 6.89 11.14
C GLN A 43 -3.94 6.22 10.80
N CYS A 44 -3.10 5.95 11.79
CA CYS A 44 -1.86 5.18 11.62
C CYS A 44 -2.15 3.76 11.10
N VAL A 45 -3.15 3.08 11.65
CA VAL A 45 -3.58 1.76 11.18
C VAL A 45 -4.06 1.82 9.73
N GLN A 46 -4.82 2.85 9.34
CA GLN A 46 -5.24 3.04 7.95
C GLN A 46 -4.05 3.23 7.01
N ILE A 47 -3.05 4.03 7.41
CA ILE A 47 -1.81 4.22 6.65
C ILE A 47 -1.08 2.88 6.47
N LEU A 48 -0.90 2.12 7.56
CA LEU A 48 -0.22 0.81 7.53
C LEU A 48 -0.96 -0.25 6.70
N SER A 49 -2.29 -0.18 6.63
CA SER A 49 -3.07 -1.06 5.76
C SER A 49 -2.89 -0.74 4.27
N SER A 50 -2.50 0.49 3.95
CA SER A 50 -2.40 0.99 2.57
C SER A 50 -1.02 0.79 1.96
N ILE A 51 0.04 0.78 2.78
CA ILE A 51 1.43 0.70 2.33
C ILE A 51 2.28 -0.16 3.28
N GLN A 52 3.23 -0.89 2.70
CA GLN A 52 4.26 -1.56 3.49
C GLN A 52 5.32 -0.56 3.92
N ILE A 53 5.61 -0.55 5.22
CA ILE A 53 6.57 0.33 5.88
C ILE A 53 7.57 -0.55 6.64
N PRO A 54 8.89 -0.24 6.60
CA PRO A 54 9.88 -0.96 7.38
C PRO A 54 9.58 -0.88 8.89
N ASN A 55 9.81 -1.99 9.60
CA ASN A 55 9.60 -2.03 11.04
C ASN A 55 10.76 -1.32 11.76
N SER A 56 10.58 -0.05 12.11
CA SER A 56 11.55 0.75 12.87
C SER A 56 10.86 1.92 13.56
N SER A 57 11.37 2.29 14.74
CA SER A 57 10.84 3.38 15.56
C SER A 57 10.81 4.73 14.82
N GLN A 58 11.78 5.01 13.94
CA GLN A 58 11.77 6.23 13.12
C GLN A 58 10.63 6.25 12.10
N TYR A 59 10.29 5.09 11.55
CA TYR A 59 9.14 4.95 10.64
C TYR A 59 7.82 5.04 11.41
N ALA A 60 7.75 4.50 12.64
CA ALA A 60 6.59 4.69 13.52
C ALA A 60 6.32 6.17 13.79
N GLN A 61 7.36 6.93 14.16
CA GLN A 61 7.25 8.38 14.37
C GLN A 61 6.87 9.13 13.08
N ALA A 62 7.41 8.73 11.92
CA ALA A 62 7.02 9.32 10.65
C ALA A 62 5.55 9.05 10.30
N VAL A 63 5.03 7.84 10.58
CA VAL A 63 3.61 7.51 10.37
C VAL A 63 2.71 8.35 11.27
N ILE A 64 3.07 8.50 12.55
CA ILE A 64 2.34 9.35 13.50
C ILE A 64 2.33 10.81 13.02
N HIS A 65 3.49 11.33 12.58
CA HIS A 65 3.61 12.69 12.05
C HIS A 65 2.68 12.93 10.85
N ILE A 66 2.58 11.96 9.92
CA ILE A 66 1.67 12.04 8.78
C ILE A 66 0.21 11.98 9.24
N ALA A 67 -0.13 11.08 10.18
CA ALA A 67 -1.48 10.95 10.71
C ALA A 67 -1.95 12.27 11.35
N MET A 68 -1.10 12.92 12.15
CA MET A 68 -1.39 14.24 12.74
C MET A 68 -1.62 15.30 11.67
N LYS A 69 -0.76 15.35 10.65
CA LYS A 69 -0.90 16.30 9.54
C LYS A 69 -2.18 16.08 8.73
N GLN A 70 -2.61 14.83 8.53
CA GLN A 70 -3.88 14.52 7.85
C GLN A 70 -5.12 14.90 8.67
N LEU A 71 -5.00 14.93 9.99
CA LEU A 71 -6.04 15.36 10.93
C LEU A 71 -6.00 16.88 11.20
N ASN A 72 -5.13 17.64 10.51
CA ASN A 72 -4.89 19.07 10.74
C ASN A 72 -4.50 19.41 12.19
N LEU A 73 -3.79 18.50 12.86
CA LEU A 73 -3.24 18.72 14.21
C LEU A 73 -1.82 19.28 14.12
N GLU A 74 -1.42 20.09 15.10
CA GLU A 74 -0.05 20.60 15.17
C GLU A 74 0.93 19.43 15.31
N PRO A 75 1.86 19.24 14.34
CA PRO A 75 2.80 18.14 14.41
C PRO A 75 3.75 18.34 15.60
N VAL A 76 3.89 17.32 16.44
CA VAL A 76 4.95 17.28 17.46
C VAL A 76 6.28 17.52 16.75
N MET A 77 7.17 18.36 17.31
CA MET A 77 8.43 18.75 16.67
C MET A 77 9.21 17.54 16.14
N ALA A 78 9.13 17.34 14.83
CA ALA A 78 9.79 16.24 14.15
C ALA A 78 11.19 16.66 13.70
N ASN A 79 12.19 15.85 14.05
CA ASN A 79 13.55 16.02 13.54
C ASN A 79 13.55 16.00 11.99
N SER A 80 14.51 16.67 11.35
CA SER A 80 14.62 16.76 9.88
C SER A 80 14.60 15.38 9.20
N LYS A 81 15.18 14.35 9.84
CA LYS A 81 15.11 12.95 9.38
C LYS A 81 13.68 12.40 9.35
N ILE A 82 12.88 12.67 10.39
CA ILE A 82 11.48 12.22 10.49
C ILE A 82 10.62 12.96 9.46
N GLN A 83 10.87 14.26 9.25
CA GLN A 83 10.19 15.03 8.20
C GLN A 83 10.49 14.48 6.80
N PHE A 84 11.75 14.11 6.53
CA PHE A 84 12.13 13.46 5.28
C PHE A 84 11.47 12.10 5.09
N LEU A 85 11.47 11.24 6.13
CA LEU A 85 10.77 9.95 6.05
C LEU A 85 9.26 10.15 5.86
N SER A 86 8.68 11.16 6.51
CA SER A 86 7.26 11.50 6.39
C SER A 86 6.90 11.87 4.95
N SER A 87 7.73 12.69 4.29
CA SER A 87 7.48 13.11 2.91
C SER A 87 7.60 11.95 1.91
N LEU A 88 8.52 11.01 2.15
CA LEU A 88 8.64 9.79 1.35
C LEU A 88 7.39 8.90 1.49
N ILE A 89 6.93 8.68 2.73
CA ILE A 89 5.75 7.87 3.01
C ILE A 89 4.49 8.56 2.45
N GLU A 90 4.35 9.88 2.58
CA GLU A 90 3.28 10.66 1.95
C GLU A 90 3.28 10.50 0.43
N THR A 91 4.45 10.57 -0.19
CA THR A 91 4.60 10.37 -1.64
C THR A 91 4.16 8.96 -2.03
N GLN A 92 4.53 7.95 -1.24
CA GLN A 92 4.11 6.57 -1.48
C GLN A 92 2.59 6.39 -1.30
N LEU A 93 2.00 6.98 -0.26
CA LEU A 93 0.55 6.99 -0.02
C LEU A 93 -0.20 7.67 -1.16
N ASN A 94 0.25 8.85 -1.58
CA ASN A 94 -0.37 9.63 -2.65
C ASN A 94 -0.38 8.92 -4.00
N ASN A 95 0.58 8.01 -4.20
CA ASN A 95 0.75 7.18 -5.38
C ASN A 95 0.20 5.77 -5.23
N SER A 96 -0.39 5.44 -4.08
CA SER A 96 -1.11 4.19 -3.88
C SER A 96 -2.32 4.11 -4.83
N LEU A 97 -2.63 2.90 -5.28
CA LEU A 97 -3.73 2.67 -6.20
C LEU A 97 -5.08 3.18 -5.66
N PRO A 98 -5.47 2.97 -4.39
CA PRO A 98 -6.72 3.49 -3.86
C PRO A 98 -6.82 5.02 -3.91
N ASN A 99 -5.72 5.73 -3.59
CA ASN A 99 -5.70 7.19 -3.63
C ASN A 99 -5.76 7.73 -5.05
N LEU A 100 -5.11 7.07 -6.01
CA LEU A 100 -5.26 7.41 -7.43
C LEU A 100 -6.70 7.18 -7.92
N CYS A 101 -7.34 6.07 -7.55
CA CYS A 101 -8.74 5.81 -7.87
C CYS A 101 -9.68 6.88 -7.28
N LYS A 102 -9.44 7.29 -6.03
CA LYS A 102 -10.20 8.37 -5.38
C LYS A 102 -10.03 9.71 -6.09
N LYS A 103 -8.79 10.07 -6.49
CA LYS A 103 -8.52 11.28 -7.29
C LYS A 103 -9.25 11.26 -8.64
N LEU A 104 -9.39 10.08 -9.24
CA LEU A 104 -10.14 9.85 -10.48
C LEU A 104 -11.65 9.68 -10.26
N LYS A 105 -12.16 9.93 -9.04
CA LYS A 105 -13.59 9.80 -8.68
C LYS A 105 -14.18 8.41 -8.95
N MET A 106 -13.36 7.36 -8.88
CA MET A 106 -13.82 5.98 -9.02
C MET A 106 -14.47 5.52 -7.71
N ASP A 107 -15.54 4.73 -7.82
CA ASP A 107 -16.22 4.16 -6.67
C ASP A 107 -15.43 2.98 -6.05
N ASN A 108 -15.90 2.48 -4.91
CA ASN A 108 -15.25 1.37 -4.22
C ASN A 108 -15.23 0.08 -5.04
N LYS A 109 -16.26 -0.17 -5.87
CA LYS A 109 -16.32 -1.36 -6.74
C LYS A 109 -15.27 -1.27 -7.84
N ALA A 110 -15.16 -0.13 -8.51
CA ALA A 110 -14.15 0.12 -9.53
C ALA A 110 -12.73 0.10 -8.94
N THR A 111 -12.54 0.62 -7.72
CA THR A 111 -11.25 0.55 -7.02
C THR A 111 -10.83 -0.90 -6.76
N LYS A 112 -11.74 -1.76 -6.29
CA LYS A 112 -11.47 -3.20 -6.12
C LYS A 112 -11.15 -3.88 -7.45
N ALA A 113 -11.87 -3.52 -8.51
CA ALA A 113 -11.60 -4.00 -9.86
C ALA A 113 -10.20 -3.60 -10.35
N CYS A 114 -9.73 -2.38 -10.07
CA CYS A 114 -8.36 -1.95 -10.35
C CYS A 114 -7.31 -2.75 -9.55
N GLN A 115 -7.59 -3.09 -8.29
CA GLN A 115 -6.71 -3.95 -7.48
C GLN A 115 -6.58 -5.37 -8.06
N ILE A 116 -7.71 -5.96 -8.47
CA ILE A 116 -7.73 -7.27 -9.15
C ILE A 116 -6.94 -7.20 -10.45
N MET A 117 -7.12 -6.13 -11.22
CA MET A 117 -6.38 -5.91 -12.46
C MET A 117 -4.86 -5.80 -12.20
N LEU A 118 -4.44 -5.05 -11.17
CA LEU A 118 -3.03 -4.93 -10.78
C LEU A 118 -2.42 -6.31 -10.48
N ASN A 119 -3.14 -7.16 -9.75
CA ASN A 119 -2.70 -8.53 -9.47
C ASN A 119 -2.62 -9.37 -10.75
N THR A 120 -3.58 -9.20 -11.65
CA THR A 120 -3.64 -9.92 -12.94
C THR A 120 -2.45 -9.58 -13.84
N ILE A 121 -2.06 -8.30 -13.91
CA ILE A 121 -0.95 -7.85 -14.75
C ILE A 121 0.41 -7.92 -14.07
N ARG A 122 0.48 -8.23 -12.77
CA ARG A 122 1.69 -8.12 -11.94
C ARG A 122 2.91 -8.78 -12.57
N GLN A 123 2.75 -9.97 -13.14
CA GLN A 123 3.86 -10.70 -13.79
C GLN A 123 4.43 -9.98 -15.02
N LEU A 124 3.62 -9.17 -15.71
CA LEU A 124 4.01 -8.41 -16.90
C LEU A 124 4.67 -7.08 -16.55
N VAL A 125 4.31 -6.48 -15.40
CA VAL A 125 4.70 -5.12 -15.03
C VAL A 125 5.57 -5.02 -13.78
N ASN A 126 5.95 -6.14 -13.15
CA ASN A 126 6.71 -6.17 -11.88
C ASN A 126 8.02 -5.37 -11.91
N LYS A 127 8.69 -5.29 -13.07
CA LYS A 127 9.94 -4.53 -13.25
C LYS A 127 9.72 -3.02 -13.37
N LEU A 128 8.48 -2.55 -13.54
CA LEU A 128 8.17 -1.13 -13.67
C LEU A 128 8.04 -0.46 -12.29
N PRO A 129 8.27 0.85 -12.18
CA PRO A 129 7.94 1.61 -10.98
C PRO A 129 6.48 1.43 -10.54
N LYS A 130 6.23 1.34 -9.23
CA LYS A 130 4.87 1.11 -8.67
C LYS A 130 3.83 2.09 -9.19
N GLN A 131 4.20 3.37 -9.37
CA GLN A 131 3.33 4.39 -9.96
C GLN A 131 2.83 3.99 -11.36
N ILE A 132 3.73 3.51 -12.22
CA ILE A 132 3.40 3.05 -13.58
C ILE A 132 2.56 1.78 -13.52
N GLN A 133 2.89 0.84 -12.63
CA GLN A 133 2.07 -0.37 -12.44
C GLN A 133 0.63 0.00 -12.07
N ASN A 134 0.45 0.91 -11.11
CA ASN A 134 -0.86 1.38 -10.67
C ASN A 134 -1.62 2.10 -11.80
N ALA A 135 -0.94 2.99 -12.53
CA ALA A 135 -1.55 3.72 -13.66
C ALA A 135 -1.99 2.77 -14.79
N LEU A 136 -1.19 1.74 -15.11
CA LEU A 136 -1.56 0.72 -16.10
C LEU A 136 -2.75 -0.11 -15.64
N ALA A 137 -2.77 -0.54 -14.38
CA ALA A 137 -3.89 -1.28 -13.81
C ALA A 137 -5.19 -0.47 -13.85
N ILE A 138 -5.12 0.82 -13.51
CA ILE A 138 -6.26 1.74 -13.59
C ILE A 138 -6.72 1.89 -15.04
N LYS A 139 -5.80 2.13 -15.98
CA LYS A 139 -6.17 2.30 -17.39
C LYS A 139 -6.88 1.07 -17.93
N LEU A 140 -6.27 -0.11 -17.80
CA LEU A 140 -6.83 -1.37 -18.30
C LEU A 140 -8.16 -1.72 -17.64
N ALA A 141 -8.28 -1.55 -16.31
CA ALA A 141 -9.54 -1.78 -15.62
C ALA A 141 -10.62 -0.78 -16.05
N SER A 142 -10.27 0.50 -16.19
CA SER A 142 -11.22 1.56 -16.59
C SER A 142 -11.74 1.35 -18.01
N ASP A 143 -10.93 0.83 -18.92
CA ASP A 143 -11.33 0.51 -20.30
C ASP A 143 -12.35 -0.62 -20.34
N ILE A 144 -12.32 -1.53 -19.38
CA ILE A 144 -13.29 -2.62 -19.25
C ILE A 144 -14.56 -2.12 -18.56
N ILE A 145 -14.42 -1.51 -17.38
CA ILE A 145 -15.55 -1.05 -16.54
C ILE A 145 -16.38 -0.01 -17.27
N TYR A 146 -15.72 0.97 -17.91
CA TYR A 146 -16.36 2.08 -18.61
C TYR A 146 -16.23 1.93 -20.12
N SER A 147 -16.25 0.70 -20.64
CA SER A 147 -16.16 0.41 -22.07
C SER A 147 -17.19 1.19 -22.90
N GLN A 148 -18.40 1.39 -22.36
CA GLN A 148 -19.46 2.19 -22.99
C GLN A 148 -19.13 3.68 -23.14
N TYR A 149 -18.20 4.20 -22.33
CA TYR A 149 -17.77 5.60 -22.31
C TYR A 149 -16.32 5.79 -22.83
N GLY A 150 -15.69 4.72 -23.33
CA GLY A 150 -14.30 4.76 -23.83
C GLY A 150 -13.21 4.74 -22.75
N GLY A 151 -13.55 4.43 -21.50
CA GLY A 151 -12.59 4.37 -20.39
C GLY A 151 -12.11 5.73 -19.89
N ILE A 152 -11.16 5.74 -18.96
CA ILE A 152 -10.54 6.99 -18.47
C ILE A 152 -9.39 7.36 -19.42
N ASN A 153 -9.30 8.65 -19.79
CA ASN A 153 -8.23 9.13 -20.66
C ASN A 153 -6.84 8.93 -20.03
N LEU A 154 -5.89 8.44 -20.82
CA LEU A 154 -4.52 8.20 -20.40
C LEU A 154 -3.84 9.47 -19.86
N THR A 155 -4.12 10.62 -20.46
CA THR A 155 -3.55 11.92 -20.06
C THR A 155 -4.01 12.36 -18.67
N VAL A 156 -5.25 12.01 -18.31
CA VAL A 156 -5.80 12.30 -16.98
C VAL A 156 -5.14 11.41 -15.94
N ILE A 157 -4.96 10.12 -16.25
CA ILE A 157 -4.27 9.18 -15.36
C ILE A 157 -2.80 9.59 -15.17
N SER A 158 -2.09 9.92 -16.25
CA SER A 158 -0.68 10.31 -16.19
C SER A 158 -0.48 11.58 -15.36
N LYS A 159 -1.37 12.58 -15.50
CA LYS A 159 -1.38 13.79 -14.66
C LYS A 159 -1.56 13.48 -13.17
N HIS A 160 -2.55 12.66 -12.81
CA HIS A 160 -2.82 12.33 -11.39
C HIS A 160 -1.77 11.42 -10.77
N ALA A 161 -1.14 10.56 -11.57
CA ALA A 161 -0.06 9.67 -11.16
C ALA A 161 1.32 10.34 -11.19
N GLN A 162 1.43 11.58 -11.69
CA GLN A 162 2.69 12.32 -11.84
C GLN A 162 3.71 11.59 -12.73
N ILE A 163 3.23 10.99 -13.83
CA ILE A 163 4.05 10.22 -14.78
C ILE A 163 4.06 10.95 -16.14
N PRO A 164 5.20 11.02 -16.86
CA PRO A 164 5.22 11.49 -18.24
C PRO A 164 4.29 10.67 -19.16
N ASP A 165 3.41 11.35 -19.92
CA ASP A 165 2.40 10.66 -20.75
C ASP A 165 3.03 9.71 -21.78
N ALA A 166 4.15 10.11 -22.39
CA ALA A 166 4.90 9.30 -23.34
C ALA A 166 5.42 7.99 -22.71
N GLN A 167 5.86 8.05 -21.45
CA GLN A 167 6.35 6.89 -20.72
C GLN A 167 5.20 5.92 -20.42
N LEU A 168 4.06 6.43 -19.94
CA LEU A 168 2.89 5.60 -19.66
C LEU A 168 2.34 4.95 -20.94
N ARG A 169 2.29 5.70 -22.05
CA ARG A 169 1.87 5.20 -23.37
C ARG A 169 2.80 4.11 -23.90
N SER A 170 4.10 4.31 -23.80
CA SER A 170 5.10 3.31 -24.18
C SER A 170 4.93 2.02 -23.38
N CYS A 171 4.75 2.14 -22.06
CA CYS A 171 4.51 0.99 -21.18
C CYS A 171 3.20 0.28 -21.51
N LEU A 172 2.12 1.02 -21.80
CA LEU A 172 0.84 0.44 -22.22
C LEU A 172 0.98 -0.36 -23.52
N ASN A 173 1.70 0.19 -24.50
CA ASN A 173 1.95 -0.48 -25.77
C ASN A 173 2.71 -1.80 -25.62
N ARG A 174 3.60 -1.92 -24.62
CA ARG A 174 4.29 -3.18 -24.29
C ARG A 174 3.36 -4.24 -23.71
N VAL A 175 2.27 -3.82 -23.05
CA VAL A 175 1.30 -4.73 -22.44
C VAL A 175 0.20 -5.15 -23.43
N LYS A 176 -0.10 -4.33 -24.44
CA LYS A 176 -1.13 -4.59 -25.47
C LYS A 176 -1.09 -5.99 -26.10
N PRO A 177 0.08 -6.57 -26.46
CA PRO A 177 0.13 -7.92 -27.04
C PRO A 177 -0.49 -9.00 -26.14
N PHE A 178 -0.52 -8.77 -24.82
CA PHE A 178 -1.07 -9.69 -23.82
C PHE A 178 -2.54 -9.39 -23.47
N ALA A 179 -3.19 -8.44 -24.16
CA ALA A 179 -4.54 -7.96 -23.79
C ALA A 179 -5.57 -9.09 -23.68
N ARG A 180 -5.54 -10.07 -24.59
CA ARG A 180 -6.46 -11.22 -24.56
C ARG A 180 -6.25 -12.06 -23.30
N THR A 181 -5.01 -12.40 -22.97
CA THR A 181 -4.66 -13.17 -21.78
C THR A 181 -5.01 -12.42 -20.50
N ILE A 182 -4.74 -11.11 -20.46
CA ILE A 182 -5.10 -10.25 -19.33
C ILE A 182 -6.62 -10.25 -19.12
N LEU A 183 -7.40 -10.09 -20.18
CA LEU A 183 -8.86 -10.08 -20.10
C LEU A 183 -9.40 -11.44 -19.64
N GLN A 184 -8.88 -12.55 -20.17
CA GLN A 184 -9.29 -13.90 -19.76
C GLN A 184 -9.01 -14.14 -18.27
N ASN A 185 -7.80 -13.82 -17.81
CA ASN A 185 -7.41 -13.96 -16.40
C ASN A 185 -8.20 -13.03 -15.47
N TYR A 186 -8.53 -11.83 -15.96
CA TYR A 186 -9.33 -10.87 -15.22
C TYR A 186 -10.77 -11.36 -15.05
N LEU A 187 -11.40 -11.87 -16.12
CA LEU A 187 -12.77 -12.38 -16.08
C LEU A 187 -12.89 -13.70 -15.28
N SER A 188 -11.88 -14.57 -15.33
CA SER A 188 -11.88 -15.83 -14.58
C SER A 188 -11.93 -15.62 -13.06
N HIS A 189 -11.36 -14.53 -12.57
CA HIS A 189 -11.46 -14.12 -11.16
C HIS A 189 -12.92 -13.81 -10.73
N PHE A 190 -13.79 -13.41 -11.66
CA PHE A 190 -15.21 -13.15 -11.37
C PHE A 190 -16.10 -14.36 -11.63
N SER A 191 -15.71 -15.29 -12.51
CA SER A 191 -16.47 -16.53 -12.72
C SER A 191 -16.29 -17.52 -11.57
N THR A 192 -15.08 -17.64 -11.01
CA THR A 192 -14.79 -18.52 -9.86
C THR A 192 -15.54 -18.13 -8.58
N LYS A 193 -15.87 -16.85 -8.39
CA LYS A 193 -16.64 -16.37 -7.24
C LYS A 193 -18.15 -16.62 -7.31
N LYS A 194 -18.69 -17.08 -8.44
CA LYS A 194 -20.11 -17.44 -8.56
C LYS A 194 -20.43 -18.86 -8.09
N GLN A 195 -19.41 -19.64 -7.72
CA GLN A 195 -19.54 -21.06 -7.31
C GLN A 195 -19.22 -21.29 -5.81
N GLN A 196 -19.14 -20.22 -5.02
CA GLN A 196 -19.06 -20.25 -3.55
C GLN A 196 -20.24 -19.44 -2.98
#